data_AF-A0A4Q4B4I1-F1
#
_entry.id   AF-A0A4Q4B4I1-F1
#
_cell.length_a   1.000
_cell.length_b   1.000
_cell.length_c   1.000
_cell.angle_alpha   90.00
_cell.angle_beta   90.00
_cell.angle_gamma   90.00
#
_symmetry.space_group_name_H-M   'P 1'
#
loop_
_entity.id
_entity.type
_entity.pdbx_description
1 polymer ?
#
loop_
_entity_poly.entity_id
_entity_poly.type
_entity_poly.pdbx_seq_one_letter_code
_entity_poly.pdbx_strand_id
1 'polypeptide(L)'
;MVLNNIEKLLEKYENGETTLKEEQHLKHYFAQEEVAPHLESYKAMFNYFQVTKQEQFTKDVPLKSRNKNLYKWISVAAVAVLMVSVFTFTNKEEGLGSLNEEQLLAYNQTKEALSLLSSKFNDGASSLNALTLASQNLEKGVDHMSLINEFNTSTNKIFKTN
;
A
#
# COMPACT_ATOMS: atom_id res chain seq x y z
N MET A 1 -47.53 -43.84 28.81
CA MET A 1 -46.72 -43.95 27.58
C MET A 1 -46.01 -42.65 27.17
N VAL A 2 -46.43 -41.46 27.63
CA VAL A 2 -45.74 -40.17 27.34
C VAL A 2 -44.46 -39.97 28.17
N LEU A 3 -44.42 -40.47 29.41
CA LEU A 3 -43.31 -40.31 30.35
C LEU A 3 -41.99 -40.93 29.85
N ASN A 4 -42.03 -42.19 29.39
CA ASN A 4 -40.87 -42.91 28.84
C ASN A 4 -40.21 -42.20 27.65
N ASN A 5 -40.94 -41.33 26.95
CA ASN A 5 -40.39 -40.60 25.81
C ASN A 5 -39.60 -39.37 26.26
N ILE A 6 -39.99 -38.70 27.35
CA ILE A 6 -39.24 -37.57 27.89
C ILE A 6 -37.97 -38.03 28.59
N GLU A 7 -38.02 -39.13 29.35
CA GLU A 7 -36.84 -39.72 30.00
C GLU A 7 -35.77 -40.12 28.98
N LYS A 8 -36.17 -40.82 27.90
CA LYS A 8 -35.25 -41.13 26.78
C LYS A 8 -34.69 -39.90 26.10
N LEU A 9 -35.51 -38.86 25.97
CA LEU A 9 -35.09 -37.60 25.34
C LEU A 9 -34.10 -36.84 26.22
N LEU A 10 -34.25 -36.96 27.54
CA LEU A 10 -33.36 -36.38 28.53
C LEU A 10 -32.02 -37.12 28.57
N GLU A 11 -32.02 -38.45 28.54
CA GLU A 11 -30.80 -39.26 28.40
C GLU A 11 -30.04 -38.88 27.11
N LYS A 12 -30.75 -38.72 26.00
CA LYS A 12 -30.18 -38.24 24.73
C LYS A 12 -29.60 -36.82 24.85
N TYR A 13 -30.24 -35.94 25.61
CA TYR A 13 -29.79 -34.57 25.86
C TYR A 13 -28.52 -34.55 26.70
N GLU A 14 -28.46 -35.36 27.76
CA GLU A 14 -27.26 -35.53 28.59
C GLU A 14 -26.07 -36.09 27.80
N ASN A 15 -26.35 -36.98 26.84
CA ASN A 15 -25.35 -37.50 25.91
C ASN A 15 -24.99 -36.53 24.77
N GLY A 16 -25.67 -35.38 24.65
CA GLY A 16 -25.42 -34.38 23.61
C GLY A 16 -25.87 -34.80 22.20
N GLU A 17 -26.79 -35.75 22.09
CA GLU A 17 -27.25 -36.31 20.81
C GLU A 17 -28.58 -35.72 20.33
N THR A 18 -29.14 -34.74 21.05
CA THR A 18 -30.42 -34.11 20.70
C THR A 18 -30.33 -33.20 19.48
N THR A 19 -31.43 -33.18 18.73
CA THR A 19 -31.67 -32.21 17.66
C THR A 19 -32.38 -30.98 18.20
N LEU A 20 -32.34 -29.85 17.48
CA LEU A 20 -33.01 -28.60 17.88
C LEU A 20 -34.53 -28.77 18.12
N LYS A 21 -35.21 -29.64 17.36
CA LYS A 21 -36.64 -29.93 17.53
C LYS A 21 -36.91 -30.69 18.84
N GLU A 22 -36.03 -31.63 19.18
CA GLU A 22 -36.10 -32.41 20.41
C GLU A 22 -35.84 -31.53 21.64
N GLU A 23 -34.86 -30.62 21.57
CA GLU A 23 -34.62 -29.65 22.65
C GLU A 23 -35.78 -28.66 22.82
N GLN A 24 -36.42 -28.25 21.72
CA GLN A 24 -37.62 -27.41 21.80
C GLN A 24 -38.76 -28.15 22.49
N HIS A 25 -38.87 -29.46 22.27
CA HIS A 25 -39.84 -30.30 22.95
C HIS A 25 -39.54 -30.44 24.46
N LEU A 26 -38.28 -30.66 24.85
CA LEU A 26 -37.86 -30.63 26.26
C LEU A 26 -38.17 -29.29 26.92
N LYS A 27 -37.83 -28.18 26.26
CA LYS A 27 -38.15 -26.82 26.74
C LYS A 27 -39.64 -26.61 26.95
N HIS A 28 -40.48 -27.13 26.04
CA HIS A 28 -41.93 -27.01 26.18
C HIS A 28 -42.47 -27.84 27.34
N TYR A 29 -41.99 -29.07 27.51
CA TYR A 29 -42.38 -29.95 28.62
C TYR A 29 -42.04 -29.33 29.99
N PHE A 30 -40.82 -28.83 30.17
CA PHE A 30 -40.40 -28.22 31.44
C PHE A 30 -40.94 -26.80 31.69
N ALA A 31 -41.56 -26.18 30.68
CA ALA A 31 -42.29 -24.92 30.84
C ALA A 31 -43.72 -25.12 31.42
N GLN A 32 -44.20 -26.35 31.51
CA GLN A 32 -45.51 -26.66 32.10
C GLN A 32 -45.48 -26.51 33.63
N GLU A 33 -46.63 -26.18 34.22
CA GLU A 33 -46.76 -26.04 35.68
C GLU A 33 -46.55 -27.37 36.40
N GLU A 34 -47.16 -28.45 35.88
CA GLU A 34 -47.10 -29.81 36.42
C GLU A 34 -46.09 -30.66 35.63
N VAL A 35 -44.99 -31.02 36.28
CA VAL A 35 -43.93 -31.90 35.75
C VAL A 35 -43.81 -33.09 36.68
N ALA A 36 -43.46 -34.26 36.16
CA ALA A 36 -43.28 -35.46 36.97
C ALA A 36 -42.30 -35.21 38.14
N PRO A 37 -42.61 -35.66 39.38
CA PRO A 37 -41.84 -35.32 40.57
C PRO A 37 -40.34 -35.64 40.49
N HIS A 38 -39.98 -36.72 39.79
CA HIS A 38 -38.59 -37.14 39.65
C HIS A 38 -37.78 -36.34 38.61
N LEU A 39 -38.45 -35.54 37.76
CA LEU A 39 -37.83 -34.67 36.75
C LEU A 39 -37.85 -33.19 37.15
N GLU A 40 -38.41 -32.87 38.32
CA GLU A 40 -38.56 -31.49 38.79
C GLU A 40 -37.21 -30.77 38.95
N SER A 41 -36.14 -31.52 39.25
CA SER A 41 -34.77 -31.01 39.31
C SER A 41 -34.30 -30.34 38.00
N TYR A 42 -34.74 -30.85 36.85
CA TYR A 42 -34.38 -30.31 35.53
C TYR A 42 -35.16 -29.05 35.17
N LYS A 43 -36.26 -28.75 35.88
CA LYS A 43 -37.14 -27.60 35.60
C LYS A 43 -36.38 -26.27 35.67
N ALA A 44 -35.48 -26.12 36.64
CA ALA A 44 -34.68 -24.91 36.80
C ALA A 44 -33.74 -24.69 35.60
N MET A 45 -33.13 -25.76 35.07
CA MET A 45 -32.20 -25.72 33.94
C MET A 45 -32.87 -25.19 32.65
N PHE A 46 -34.07 -25.68 32.35
CA PHE A 46 -34.79 -25.26 31.14
C PHE A 46 -35.50 -23.91 31.28
N ASN A 47 -35.94 -23.54 32.49
CA ASN A 47 -36.65 -22.28 32.73
C ASN A 47 -35.73 -21.07 32.97
N TYR A 48 -34.48 -21.27 33.40
CA TYR A 48 -33.53 -20.17 33.65
C TYR A 48 -33.39 -19.22 32.46
N PHE A 49 -33.24 -19.77 31.25
CA PHE A 49 -33.07 -18.96 30.03
C PHE A 49 -34.32 -18.18 29.61
N GLN A 50 -35.52 -18.53 30.09
CA GLN A 50 -36.72 -17.73 29.83
C GLN A 50 -36.70 -16.42 30.62
N VAL A 51 -36.19 -16.46 31.85
CA VAL A 51 -36.06 -15.30 32.72
C VAL A 51 -34.96 -14.37 32.21
N THR A 52 -33.77 -14.90 31.92
CA THR A 52 -32.63 -14.09 31.47
C THR A 52 -32.83 -13.44 30.10
N LYS A 53 -33.68 -14.00 29.23
CA LYS A 53 -34.04 -13.36 27.94
C LYS A 53 -34.74 -12.01 28.10
N GLN A 54 -35.34 -11.75 29.27
CA GLN A 54 -36.01 -10.48 29.56
C GLN A 54 -35.02 -9.40 30.00
N GLU A 55 -33.78 -9.78 30.36
CA GLU A 55 -32.73 -8.83 30.70
C GLU A 55 -32.20 -8.16 29.42
N GLN A 56 -32.69 -6.96 29.15
CA GLN A 56 -32.15 -6.10 28.10
C GLN A 56 -31.19 -5.08 28.71
N PHE A 57 -30.05 -4.86 28.03
CA PHE A 57 -29.14 -3.78 28.39
C PHE A 57 -29.77 -2.43 27.99
N THR A 58 -30.43 -1.78 28.95
CA THR A 58 -31.16 -0.51 28.77
C THR A 58 -30.30 0.74 28.97
N LYS A 59 -28.99 0.56 29.21
CA LYS A 59 -28.10 1.68 29.48
C LYS A 59 -27.65 2.33 28.18
N ASP A 60 -27.87 3.64 28.09
CA ASP A 60 -27.33 4.45 27.01
C ASP A 60 -25.80 4.33 26.98
N VAL A 61 -25.28 3.83 25.85
CA VAL A 61 -23.84 3.81 25.60
C VAL A 61 -23.44 5.20 25.11
N PRO A 62 -22.61 5.96 25.85
CA PRO A 62 -22.16 7.27 25.38
C PRO A 62 -21.19 7.07 24.22
N LEU A 63 -21.72 7.06 23.00
CA LEU A 63 -20.92 7.02 21.78
C LEU A 63 -20.33 8.40 21.54
N LYS A 64 -19.03 8.56 21.83
CA LYS A 64 -18.28 9.76 21.46
C LYS A 64 -18.06 9.77 19.96
N SER A 65 -19.05 10.25 19.22
CA SER A 65 -18.94 10.44 17.77
C SER A 65 -17.89 11.51 17.48
N ARG A 66 -16.80 11.13 16.79
CA ARG A 66 -15.78 12.06 16.36
C ARG A 66 -16.31 12.83 15.15
N ASN A 67 -16.59 14.11 15.35
CA ASN A 67 -17.07 14.97 14.28
C ASN A 67 -16.01 15.08 13.17
N LYS A 68 -16.31 14.55 11.97
CA LYS A 68 -15.47 14.62 10.77
C LYS A 68 -15.82 15.81 9.84
N ASN A 69 -16.53 16.82 10.33
CA ASN A 69 -17.00 17.95 9.51
C ASN A 69 -15.85 18.67 8.78
N LEU A 70 -14.64 18.71 9.34
CA LEU A 70 -13.47 19.29 8.66
C LEU A 70 -13.17 18.58 7.32
N TYR A 71 -13.27 17.25 7.27
CA TYR A 71 -13.03 16.48 6.04
C TYR A 71 -14.07 16.74 4.95
N LYS A 72 -15.29 17.17 5.30
CA LYS A 72 -16.32 17.55 4.32
C LYS A 72 -15.91 18.79 3.53
N TRP A 73 -15.24 19.73 4.20
CA TRP A 73 -14.78 20.99 3.58
C TRP A 73 -13.48 20.83 2.77
N ILE A 74 -12.67 19.79 3.03
CA ILE A 74 -11.45 19.53 2.26
C ILE A 74 -11.77 19.26 0.78
N SER A 75 -12.83 18.51 0.50
CA SER A 75 -13.24 18.24 -0.89
C SER A 75 -13.67 19.52 -1.62
N VAL A 76 -14.42 20.40 -0.94
CA VAL A 76 -14.85 21.69 -1.49
C VAL A 76 -13.65 22.61 -1.72
N ALA A 77 -12.72 22.68 -0.77
CA ALA A 77 -11.51 23.47 -0.89
C ALA A 77 -10.62 22.99 -2.06
N ALA A 78 -10.45 21.68 -2.24
CA ALA A 78 -9.67 21.13 -3.35
C ALA A 78 -10.25 21.53 -4.72
N VAL A 79 -11.57 21.43 -4.88
CA VAL A 79 -12.25 21.83 -6.12
C VAL A 79 -12.14 23.33 -6.36
N ALA A 80 -12.26 24.16 -5.32
CA ALA A 80 -12.06 25.60 -5.43
C ALA A 80 -10.63 25.96 -5.86
N VAL A 81 -9.61 25.32 -5.28
CA VAL A 81 -8.20 25.51 -5.68
C VAL A 81 -7.96 25.08 -7.12
N LEU A 82 -8.54 23.95 -7.56
CA LEU A 82 -8.45 23.52 -8.96
C LEU A 82 -9.12 24.50 -9.91
N MET A 83 -10.31 25.01 -9.59
CA MET A 83 -10.97 26.04 -10.41
C MET A 83 -10.17 27.35 -10.46
N VAL A 84 -9.64 27.82 -9.34
CA VAL A 84 -8.80 29.04 -9.29
C VAL A 84 -7.50 28.84 -10.06
N SER A 85 -6.86 27.68 -9.95
CA SER A 85 -5.64 27.38 -10.71
C SER A 85 -5.94 27.34 -12.21
N VAL A 86 -6.92 26.57 -12.66
CA VAL A 86 -7.32 26.54 -14.08
C VAL A 86 -7.68 27.94 -14.58
N PHE A 87 -8.46 28.71 -13.82
CA PHE A 87 -8.83 30.08 -14.19
C PHE A 87 -7.61 31.01 -14.32
N THR A 88 -6.63 30.92 -13.41
CA THR A 88 -5.40 31.74 -13.50
C THR A 88 -4.46 31.29 -14.61
N PHE A 89 -4.42 29.99 -14.92
CA PHE A 89 -3.61 29.44 -16.02
C PHE A 89 -4.23 29.70 -17.41
N THR A 90 -5.55 29.61 -17.56
CA THR A 90 -6.21 29.85 -18.86
C THR A 90 -6.27 31.33 -19.23
N ASN A 91 -6.32 32.23 -18.24
CA ASN A 91 -6.25 33.68 -18.48
C ASN A 91 -4.81 34.19 -18.63
N LYS A 92 -3.81 33.32 -18.48
CA LYS A 92 -2.41 33.60 -18.85
C LYS A 92 -2.12 33.03 -20.24
N GLU A 93 -2.76 33.59 -21.26
CA GLU A 93 -2.13 33.61 -22.59
C GLU A 93 -1.05 34.71 -22.61
N GLU A 94 0.01 34.53 -21.81
CA GLU A 94 1.28 35.19 -22.09
C GLU A 94 2.11 34.22 -22.94
N GLY A 95 1.62 33.95 -24.15
CA GLY A 95 2.49 33.52 -25.23
C GLY A 95 3.42 34.67 -25.64
N LEU A 96 4.42 34.40 -26.47
CA LEU A 96 5.38 35.38 -27.02
C LEU A 96 4.75 36.65 -27.65
N GLY A 97 3.42 36.67 -27.85
CA GLY A 97 2.65 37.81 -28.36
C GLY A 97 2.31 38.91 -27.34
N SER A 98 2.55 38.73 -26.03
CA SER A 98 2.40 39.80 -25.02
C SER A 98 3.73 40.47 -24.63
N LEU A 99 4.84 40.03 -25.24
CA LEU A 99 6.16 40.57 -24.97
C LEU A 99 6.31 41.95 -25.63
N ASN A 100 6.74 42.94 -24.87
CA ASN A 100 7.17 44.21 -25.44
C ASN A 100 8.35 43.97 -26.41
N GLU A 101 8.54 44.83 -27.40
CA GLU A 101 9.58 44.65 -28.43
C GLU A 101 10.97 44.37 -27.85
N GLU A 102 11.32 45.02 -26.74
CA GLU A 102 12.57 44.81 -26.00
C GLU A 102 12.71 43.38 -25.43
N GLN A 103 11.63 42.81 -24.91
CA GLN A 103 11.61 41.46 -24.35
C GLN A 103 11.72 40.40 -25.45
N LEU A 104 11.08 40.64 -26.60
CA LEU A 104 11.21 39.76 -27.78
C LEU A 104 12.63 39.79 -28.34
N LEU A 105 13.26 40.97 -28.38
CA LEU A 105 14.64 41.14 -28.81
C LEU A 105 15.60 40.41 -27.86
N ALA A 106 15.49 40.61 -26.55
CA ALA A 106 16.30 39.91 -25.55
C ALA A 106 16.11 38.37 -25.60
N TYR A 107 14.88 37.91 -25.83
CA TYR A 107 14.59 36.49 -26.03
C TYR A 107 15.31 35.91 -27.26
N ASN A 108 15.23 36.60 -28.40
CA ASN A 108 15.89 36.17 -29.63
C ASN A 108 17.41 36.16 -29.49
N GLN A 109 17.99 37.20 -28.88
CA GLN A 109 19.42 37.24 -28.57
C GLN A 109 19.86 36.10 -27.65
N THR A 110 19.07 35.81 -26.61
CA THR A 110 19.35 34.69 -25.69
C THR A 110 19.29 33.35 -26.41
N LYS A 111 18.31 33.16 -27.29
CA LYS A 111 18.17 31.96 -28.11
C LYS A 111 19.37 31.77 -29.02
N GLU A 112 19.84 32.84 -29.66
CA GLU A 112 21.03 32.81 -30.51
C GLU A 112 22.30 32.49 -29.69
N ALA A 113 22.48 33.13 -28.54
CA ALA A 113 23.60 32.87 -27.64
C ALA A 113 23.61 31.42 -27.13
N LEU A 114 22.45 30.87 -26.75
CA LEU A 114 22.31 29.48 -26.35
C LEU A 114 22.57 28.51 -27.49
N SER A 115 22.14 28.85 -28.72
CA SER A 115 22.43 28.07 -29.91
C SER A 115 23.94 28.01 -30.18
N LEU A 116 24.63 29.14 -30.06
CA LEU A 116 26.09 29.21 -30.22
C LEU A 116 26.80 28.41 -29.12
N LEU A 117 26.35 28.54 -27.87
CA LEU A 117 26.89 27.75 -26.76
C LEU A 117 26.71 26.26 -26.98
N SER A 118 25.53 25.83 -27.46
CA SER A 118 25.23 24.43 -27.78
C SER A 118 26.15 23.90 -28.88
N SER A 119 26.39 24.68 -29.94
CA SER A 119 27.34 24.32 -31.00
C SER A 119 28.75 24.13 -30.45
N LYS A 120 29.23 25.06 -29.60
CA LYS A 120 30.57 24.95 -28.99
C LYS A 120 30.69 23.76 -28.05
N PHE A 121 29.62 23.43 -27.33
CA PHE A 121 29.61 22.25 -26.47
C PHE A 121 29.67 20.96 -27.28
N ASN A 122 28.94 20.89 -28.40
CA ASN A 122 29.00 19.76 -29.33
C ASN A 122 30.41 19.58 -29.93
N ASP A 123 31.04 20.67 -30.37
CA ASP A 123 32.42 20.66 -30.86
C ASP A 123 33.39 20.18 -29.77
N GLY A 124 33.23 20.64 -28.53
CA GLY A 124 34.01 20.20 -27.38
C GLY A 124 33.84 18.71 -27.06
N ALA A 125 32.61 18.21 -27.09
CA ALA A 125 32.30 16.79 -26.88
C ALA A 125 32.99 15.90 -27.93
N SER A 126 33.05 16.34 -29.20
CA SER A 126 33.79 15.63 -30.25
C SER A 126 35.29 15.57 -29.99
N SER A 127 35.87 16.65 -29.44
CA SER A 127 37.29 16.70 -29.06
C SER A 127 37.62 15.77 -27.88
N LEU A 128 36.69 15.62 -26.93
CA LEU A 128 36.84 14.66 -25.83
C LEU A 128 36.84 13.21 -26.33
N ASN A 129 36.02 12.87 -27.34
CA ASN A 129 36.06 11.54 -27.95
C ASN A 129 37.43 11.23 -28.56
N ALA A 130 38.07 12.20 -29.22
CA ALA A 130 39.43 12.02 -29.75
C ALA A 130 40.46 11.78 -28.62
N LEU A 131 40.33 12.49 -27.50
CA LEU A 131 41.18 12.27 -26.32
C LEU A 131 40.96 10.89 -25.69
N THR A 132 39.70 10.44 -25.60
CA THR A 132 39.36 9.10 -25.11
C THR A 132 39.95 8.02 -26.02
N LEU A 133 39.87 8.18 -27.34
CA LEU A 133 40.51 7.24 -28.28
C LEU A 133 42.03 7.24 -28.13
N ALA A 134 42.65 8.41 -27.95
CA ALA A 134 44.08 8.50 -27.70
C ALA A 134 44.49 7.81 -26.39
N SER A 135 43.75 8.02 -25.30
CA SER A 135 44.04 7.40 -24.00
C SER A 135 43.90 5.88 -24.04
N GLN A 136 42.86 5.36 -24.70
CA GLN A 136 42.66 3.91 -24.88
C GLN A 136 43.80 3.26 -25.67
N ASN A 137 44.29 3.92 -26.72
CA ASN A 137 45.42 3.40 -27.48
C ASN A 137 46.73 3.48 -26.69
N LEU A 138 46.91 4.52 -25.88
CA LEU A 138 48.07 4.64 -24.98
C LEU A 138 48.06 3.52 -23.92
N GLU A 139 46.91 3.25 -23.31
CA GLU A 139 46.72 2.17 -22.33
C GLU A 139 47.10 0.80 -22.94
N LYS A 140 46.58 0.48 -24.13
CA LYS A 140 46.97 -0.74 -24.87
C LYS A 140 48.48 -0.81 -25.13
N GLY A 141 49.11 0.32 -25.47
CA GLY A 141 50.56 0.39 -25.67
C GLY A 141 51.36 0.10 -24.39
N VAL A 142 50.87 0.57 -23.24
CA VAL A 142 51.45 0.29 -21.93
C VAL A 142 51.31 -1.21 -21.59
N ASP A 143 50.17 -1.83 -21.87
CA ASP A 143 49.98 -3.27 -21.67
C ASP A 143 50.99 -4.10 -22.49
N HIS A 144 51.24 -3.72 -23.74
CA HIS A 144 52.25 -4.37 -24.59
C HIS A 144 53.68 -4.14 -24.08
N MET A 145 53.96 -3.05 -23.38
CA MET A 145 55.28 -2.81 -22.76
C MET A 145 55.58 -3.84 -21.66
N SER A 146 54.56 -4.37 -20.97
CA SER A 146 54.71 -5.47 -20.02
C SER A 146 55.29 -6.72 -20.70
N LEU A 147 54.80 -7.07 -21.90
CA LEU A 147 55.33 -8.18 -22.70
C LEU A 147 56.79 -7.94 -23.09
N ILE A 148 57.18 -6.70 -23.41
CA ILE A 148 58.58 -6.35 -23.70
C ILE A 148 59.46 -6.56 -22.47
N ASN A 149 58.97 -6.21 -21.27
CA ASN A 149 59.70 -6.42 -20.02
C ASN A 149 59.86 -7.91 -19.68
N GLU A 150 58.82 -8.72 -19.87
CA GLU A 150 58.87 -10.18 -19.71
C GLU A 150 59.80 -10.82 -20.73
N PHE A 151 59.73 -10.39 -21.99
CA PHE A 151 60.62 -10.83 -23.06
C PHE A 151 62.08 -10.51 -22.74
N ASN A 152 62.36 -9.28 -22.30
CA ASN A 152 63.70 -8.87 -21.88
C ASN A 152 64.18 -9.73 -20.71
N THR A 153 63.36 -9.91 -19.67
CA THR A 153 63.69 -10.76 -18.51
C THR A 153 64.00 -12.20 -18.92
N SER A 154 63.19 -12.78 -19.80
CA SER A 154 63.37 -14.15 -20.31
C SER A 154 64.64 -14.28 -21.15
N THR A 155 64.88 -13.32 -22.04
CA THR A 155 66.12 -13.21 -22.83
C THR A 155 67.33 -13.10 -21.90
N ASN A 156 67.30 -12.19 -20.93
CA ASN A 156 68.37 -11.97 -19.96
C ASN A 156 68.67 -13.24 -19.15
N LYS A 157 67.64 -14.01 -18.74
CA LYS A 157 67.83 -15.31 -18.08
C LYS A 157 68.52 -16.35 -18.96
N ILE A 158 68.21 -16.38 -20.26
CA ILE A 158 68.81 -17.35 -21.20
C ILE A 158 70.25 -16.95 -21.53
N PHE A 159 70.51 -15.67 -21.78
CA PHE A 159 71.80 -15.20 -22.31
C PHE A 159 72.82 -14.73 -21.26
N LYS A 160 72.44 -14.51 -19.98
CA LYS A 160 73.38 -14.22 -18.88
C LYS A 160 73.83 -15.44 -18.07
N THR A 161 73.63 -16.65 -18.57
CA THR A 161 74.23 -17.86 -17.97
C THR A 161 75.69 -17.98 -18.41
N ASN A 162 76.55 -17.14 -17.85
CA ASN A 162 78.01 -17.30 -17.71
C ASN A 162 78.51 -16.33 -16.63
#